data_AF-A0A410NUD9-F1
#
_entry.id   AF-A0A410NUD9-F1
#
_cell.length_a   1.000
_cell.length_b   1.000
_cell.length_c   1.000
_cell.angle_alpha   90.00
_cell.angle_beta   90.00
_cell.angle_gamma   90.00
#
_symmetry.space_group_name_H-M   'P 1'
#
loop_
_entity.id
_entity.type
_entity.pdbx_description
1 polymer ?
#
loop_
_entity_poly.entity_id
_entity_poly.type
_entity_poly.pdbx_seq_one_letter_code
_entity_poly.pdbx_strand_id
1 'polypeptide(L)'
;MVYGTSNLKTGQRPHDFIIGNFATRLICRLPQATRFDLDKVLWLPWAAPYFVAREGQQTPVISVLPQSEQQDFAWHMGYREQLGLNEHLKSC
;
A
#
# COMPACT_ATOMS: atom_id res chain seq x y z
N MET A 1 7.33 0.95 0.84
CA MET A 1 6.29 1.77 1.49
C MET A 1 5.57 2.58 0.44
N VAL A 2 4.24 2.62 0.50
CA VAL A 2 3.40 3.40 -0.41
C VAL A 2 2.49 4.29 0.42
N TYR A 3 2.36 5.55 0.05
CA TYR A 3 1.47 6.48 0.74
C TYR A 3 0.05 6.37 0.19
N GLY A 4 -0.92 6.22 1.09
CA GLY A 4 -2.34 6.25 0.80
C GLY A 4 -2.86 7.69 0.71
N THR A 5 -3.75 7.96 -0.24
CA THR A 5 -4.48 9.23 -0.38
C THR A 5 -5.97 8.98 -0.53
N SER A 6 -6.81 9.88 0.00
CA SER A 6 -8.25 9.85 -0.18
C SER A 6 -8.72 10.35 -1.54
N ASN A 7 -7.82 10.92 -2.36
CA ASN A 7 -8.14 11.34 -3.70
C ASN A 7 -8.13 10.12 -4.64
N LEU A 8 -9.27 9.46 -4.79
CA LEU A 8 -9.38 8.16 -5.46
C LEU A 8 -9.06 8.19 -6.98
N LYS A 9 -9.10 9.34 -7.66
CA LYS A 9 -8.94 9.49 -9.14
C LYS A 9 -9.48 8.29 -9.94
N THR A 10 -10.69 7.84 -9.58
CA THR A 10 -11.34 6.68 -10.19
C THR A 10 -11.46 6.87 -11.71
N GLY A 11 -11.05 5.86 -12.48
CA GLY A 11 -11.08 5.88 -13.95
C GLY A 11 -9.88 6.53 -14.63
N GLN A 12 -9.05 7.30 -13.91
CA GLN A 12 -7.85 7.93 -14.48
C GLN A 12 -6.57 7.13 -14.21
N ARG A 13 -6.54 6.33 -13.14
CA ARG A 13 -5.38 5.50 -12.76
C ARG A 13 -5.84 4.07 -12.47
N PRO A 14 -6.04 3.25 -13.51
CA PRO A 14 -6.57 1.89 -13.38
C PRO A 14 -5.60 0.91 -12.72
N HIS A 15 -4.33 1.29 -12.56
CA HIS A 15 -3.29 0.45 -11.98
C HIS A 15 -2.85 0.92 -10.59
N ASP A 16 -3.61 1.81 -9.95
CA ASP A 16 -3.42 2.14 -8.54
C ASP A 16 -4.23 1.16 -7.68
N PHE A 17 -3.72 0.83 -6.49
CA PHE A 17 -4.42 -0.06 -5.56
C PHE A 17 -5.40 0.75 -4.70
N ILE A 18 -6.68 0.35 -4.64
CA ILE A 18 -7.72 1.10 -3.94
C ILE A 18 -8.44 0.21 -2.94
N ILE A 19 -8.42 0.60 -1.66
CA ILE A 19 -9.26 0.02 -0.63
C ILE A 19 -10.54 0.88 -0.51
N GLY A 20 -11.59 0.46 -1.21
CA GLY A 20 -12.89 1.15 -1.22
C GLY A 20 -13.96 0.53 -0.33
N ASN A 21 -13.94 -0.81 -0.19
CA ASN A 21 -14.94 -1.58 0.54
C ASN A 21 -14.97 -1.21 2.03
N PHE A 22 -16.16 -0.96 2.58
CA PHE A 22 -16.36 -0.65 3.99
C PHE A 22 -15.82 -1.72 4.95
N ALA A 23 -16.06 -3.00 4.66
CA ALA A 23 -15.59 -4.10 5.50
C ALA A 23 -14.05 -4.16 5.55
N THR A 24 -13.40 -4.07 4.38
CA THR A 24 -11.94 -4.03 4.28
C THR A 24 -11.37 -2.81 5.00
N ARG A 25 -12.00 -1.63 4.84
CA ARG A 25 -11.58 -0.39 5.52
C ARG A 25 -11.60 -0.51 7.03
N LEU A 26 -12.60 -1.16 7.61
CA LEU A 26 -12.67 -1.41 9.05
C LEU A 26 -11.50 -2.27 9.53
N ILE A 27 -11.16 -3.32 8.79
CA ILE A 27 -10.03 -4.22 9.13
C ILE A 27 -8.70 -3.46 8.99
N CYS A 28 -8.54 -2.69 7.92
CA CYS A 28 -7.33 -1.92 7.65
C CYS A 28 -7.22 -0.63 8.48
N ARG A 29 -8.24 -0.32 9.31
CA ARG A 29 -8.36 0.92 10.10
C ARG A 29 -8.28 2.20 9.25
N LEU A 30 -8.84 2.16 8.04
CA LEU A 30 -8.87 3.30 7.13
C LEU A 30 -10.19 4.09 7.28
N PRO A 31 -10.14 5.38 7.67
CA PRO A 31 -11.34 6.16 7.94
C PRO A 31 -12.15 6.43 6.67
N GLN A 32 -11.52 6.43 5.51
CA GLN A 32 -12.12 6.67 4.20
C GLN A 32 -11.52 5.75 3.14
N ALA A 33 -12.18 5.66 1.99
CA ALA A 33 -11.63 4.95 0.85
C ALA A 33 -10.26 5.55 0.50
N THR A 34 -9.27 4.69 0.35
CA THR A 34 -7.86 5.10 0.25
C THR A 34 -7.25 4.45 -0.99
N ARG A 35 -6.64 5.28 -1.83
CA ARG A 35 -5.85 4.87 -2.99
C ARG A 35 -4.36 4.90 -2.63
N PHE A 36 -3.65 3.85 -2.97
CA PHE A 36 -2.21 3.73 -2.85
C PHE A 36 -1.58 3.95 -4.22
N ASP A 37 -0.73 4.97 -4.33
CA ASP A 37 -0.06 5.34 -5.58
C ASP A 37 1.13 4.41 -5.83
N LEU A 38 0.97 3.47 -6.76
CA LEU A 38 1.98 2.45 -7.03
C LEU A 38 3.12 2.95 -7.93
N ASP A 39 3.01 4.17 -8.48
CA ASP A 39 4.12 4.82 -9.20
C ASP A 39 5.09 5.54 -8.25
N LYS A 40 4.76 5.60 -6.96
CA LYS A 40 5.56 6.25 -5.91
C LYS A 40 5.79 5.29 -4.75
N VAL A 41 6.55 4.25 -5.01
CA VAL A 41 6.98 3.30 -3.98
C VAL A 41 8.36 3.72 -3.46
N LEU A 42 8.47 3.88 -2.14
CA LEU A 42 9.74 4.09 -1.47
C LEU A 42 10.18 2.78 -0.82
N TRP A 43 11.32 2.22 -1.22
CA TRP A 43 11.95 1.14 -0.47
C TRP A 43 12.60 1.74 0.78
N LEU A 44 12.02 1.43 1.94
CA LEU A 44 12.63 1.77 3.21
C LEU A 44 13.36 0.53 3.71
N PRO A 45 14.63 0.63 4.14
CA PRO A 45 15.25 -0.45 4.87
C PRO A 45 14.39 -0.72 6.10
N TRP A 46 14.16 -1.99 6.41
CA TRP A 46 13.51 -2.39 7.66
C TRP A 46 14.49 -2.16 8.82
N ALA A 47 14.81 -0.90 9.06
CA ALA A 47 15.76 -0.43 10.02
C ALA A 47 14.98 0.15 11.20
N ALA A 48 15.49 -0.12 12.40
CA ALA A 48 14.95 0.35 13.66
C ALA A 48 14.43 1.80 13.65
N PRO A 49 15.14 2.82 13.11
CA PRO A 49 14.71 4.22 13.24
C PRO A 49 13.35 4.55 12.61
N TYR A 50 12.85 3.75 11.67
CA TYR A 50 11.59 4.04 10.96
C TYR A 50 10.38 3.25 11.48
N PHE A 51 10.61 2.11 12.16
CA PHE A 51 9.55 1.14 12.45
C PHE A 51 9.61 0.58 13.89
N VAL A 52 10.34 1.21 14.81
CA VAL A 52 10.34 0.84 16.24
C VAL A 52 9.40 1.73 17.04
N ALA A 53 8.77 1.12 18.04
CA ALA A 53 8.16 1.88 19.12
C ALA A 53 9.23 2.66 19.91
N ARG A 54 8.77 3.65 20.68
CA ARG A 54 9.62 4.34 21.66
C ARG A 54 10.26 3.34 22.62
N GLU A 55 11.42 3.69 23.15
CA GLU A 55 12.17 2.84 24.07
C GLU A 55 11.29 2.29 25.21
N GLY A 56 11.35 0.97 25.43
CA GLY A 56 10.54 0.26 26.43
C GLY A 56 9.09 -0.02 26.02
N GLN A 57 8.66 0.34 24.80
CA GLN A 57 7.32 0.06 24.26
C GLN A 57 7.38 -0.99 23.15
N GLN A 58 6.31 -1.77 22.99
CA GLN A 58 6.17 -2.70 21.85
C GLN A 58 5.69 -1.94 20.61
N THR A 59 6.22 -2.27 19.42
CA THR A 59 5.70 -1.74 18.15
C THR A 59 4.25 -2.20 17.98
N PRO A 60 3.25 -1.29 18.02
CA PRO A 60 1.86 -1.70 17.89
C PRO A 60 1.60 -2.11 16.43
N VAL A 61 1.03 -3.30 16.23
CA VAL A 61 0.46 -3.68 14.94
C VAL A 61 -0.88 -2.95 14.81
N ILE A 62 -0.91 -1.89 14.01
CA ILE A 62 -2.07 -1.00 13.87
C ILE A 62 -3.17 -1.66 13.03
N SER A 63 -2.79 -2.40 11.99
CA SER A 63 -3.70 -3.19 11.15
C SER A 63 -2.94 -4.22 10.31
N VAL A 64 -3.69 -5.11 9.67
CA VAL A 64 -3.16 -6.11 8.73
C VAL A 64 -3.96 -6.03 7.44
N LEU A 65 -3.29 -6.13 6.29
CA LEU A 65 -3.96 -6.23 5.00
C LEU A 65 -4.52 -7.66 4.86
N PRO A 66 -5.85 -7.85 4.67
CA PRO A 66 -6.43 -9.18 4.49
C PRO A 66 -5.83 -9.94 3.32
N GLN A 67 -5.86 -11.27 3.36
CA GLN A 67 -5.27 -12.11 2.32
C GLN A 67 -5.87 -11.85 0.93
N SER A 68 -7.18 -11.60 0.83
CA SER A 68 -7.83 -11.25 -0.45
C SER A 68 -7.22 -10.00 -1.07
N GLU A 69 -7.02 -8.97 -0.26
CA GLU A 69 -6.45 -7.70 -0.68
C GLU A 69 -4.95 -7.83 -1.02
N GLN A 70 -4.23 -8.76 -0.36
CA GLN A 70 -2.85 -9.10 -0.72
C GLN A 70 -2.78 -9.76 -2.11
N GLN A 71 -3.74 -10.65 -2.43
CA GLN A 71 -3.83 -11.29 -3.74
C GLN A 71 -4.16 -10.28 -4.83
N ASP A 72 -5.13 -9.38 -4.58
CA ASP A 72 -5.49 -8.31 -5.50
C ASP A 72 -4.30 -7.37 -5.75
N PHE A 73 -3.58 -7.00 -4.69
CA PHE A 73 -2.35 -6.21 -4.80
C PHE A 73 -1.29 -6.92 -5.65
N ALA A 74 -1.04 -8.21 -5.41
CA ALA A 74 -0.07 -9.00 -6.17
C ALA A 74 -0.46 -9.07 -7.67
N TRP A 75 -1.74 -9.24 -7.97
CA TRP A 75 -2.27 -9.20 -9.33
C TRP A 75 -1.99 -7.85 -10.00
N HIS A 76 -2.30 -6.74 -9.32
CA HIS A 76 -2.02 -5.40 -9.84
C HIS A 76 -0.52 -5.18 -10.09
N MET A 77 0.35 -5.61 -9.19
CA MET A 77 1.80 -5.48 -9.36
C MET A 77 2.34 -6.32 -10.53
N GLY A 78 1.85 -7.56 -10.71
CA GLY A 78 2.22 -8.42 -11.83
C GLY A 78 1.76 -7.84 -13.17
N TYR A 79 0.53 -7.33 -13.24
CA TYR A 79 0.03 -6.67 -14.45
C TYR A 79 0.83 -5.41 -14.80
N ARG A 80 1.19 -4.61 -13.79
CA ARG A 80 2.05 -3.43 -13.98
C ARG A 80 3.45 -3.80 -14.49
N GLU A 81 4.02 -4.91 -14.03
CA GLU A 81 5.32 -5.38 -14.52
C GLU A 81 5.26 -5.79 -15.99
N GLN A 82 4.21 -6.49 -16.42
CA GLN A 82 4.00 -6.84 -17.83
C GLN A 82 3.91 -5.60 -18.74
N LEU A 83 3.35 -4.50 -18.22
CA LEU A 83 3.24 -3.23 -18.92
C LEU A 83 4.50 -2.35 -18.83
N GLY A 84 5.57 -2.80 -18.16
CA GLY A 84 6.79 -2.00 -17.97
C GLY A 84 6.62 -0.82 -17.02
N LEU A 85 5.51 -0.72 -16.28
CA LEU A 85 5.22 0.41 -15.40
C LEU A 85 6.06 0.41 -14.13
N ASN A 86 6.72 -0.70 -13.81
CA ASN A 86 7.55 -0.88 -12.61
C ASN A 86 9.05 -0.64 -12.85
N GLU A 87 9.49 -0.17 -14.03
CA GLU A 87 10.92 0.02 -14.29
C GLU A 87 11.59 1.01 -13.32
N HIS A 88 10.87 2.06 -12.93
CA HIS A 88 11.32 3.03 -11.92
C HIS A 88 11.52 2.43 -10.52
N LEU A 89 11.01 1.21 -10.27
CA LEU A 89 11.19 0.49 -9.01
C LEU A 89 12.44 -0.39 -8.99
N LYS A 90 13.04 -0.66 -10.17
CA LYS A 90 14.23 -1.54 -10.33
C LYS A 90 15.55 -0.78 -10.17
N SER A 91 15.52 0.55 -10.13
CA SER A 91 16.70 1.44 -10.10
C SER A 91 17.07 1.94 -8.70
N CYS A 92 16.56 1.32 -7.63
CA CYS A 92 16.88 1.65 -6.24
C CYS A 92 17.79 0.61 -5.59
#